data_AF-A0A0D3RIS2-F1
#
_entry.id   AF-A0A0D3RIS2-F1
#
_cell.length_a   1.000
_cell.length_b   1.000
_cell.length_c   1.000
_cell.angle_alpha   90.00
_cell.angle_beta   90.00
_cell.angle_gamma   90.00
#
_symmetry.space_group_name_H-M   'P 1'
#
loop_
_entity.id
_entity.type
_entity.pdbx_description
1 polymer ?
#
loop_
_entity_poly.entity_id
_entity_poly.type
_entity_poly.pdbx_seq_one_letter_code
_entity_poly.pdbx_strand_id
1 'polypeptide(L)'
;TPGGTCEGGPTRSGPSYINTFQRGPQESVWETVPQPTCDAFKYGGTNGYLDLFTGDNSYAKQWKYTDAPDADARAVQAAYWAGVWAKAQGRGGDVTATVGKAAKMGDYLRYAMYDKYFKKIGDCAGPSTCPAGTGKGASQYLLS
;
A
#
# COMPACT_ATOMS: atom_id res chain seq x y z
N THR A 1 -5.14 -12.84 10.34
CA THR A 1 -4.90 -11.75 9.38
C THR A 1 -3.41 -11.47 9.32
N PRO A 2 -2.85 -11.12 8.14
CA PRO A 2 -1.45 -10.72 8.07
C PRO A 2 -1.25 -9.39 8.81
N GLY A 3 -0.58 -9.40 9.96
CA GLY A 3 0.10 -8.21 10.50
C GLY A 3 -0.60 -7.32 11.55
N GLY A 4 -1.83 -7.58 12.00
CA GLY A 4 -2.46 -6.81 13.08
C GLY A 4 -3.93 -7.13 13.35
N THR A 5 -4.54 -6.42 14.33
CA THR A 5 -5.97 -6.47 14.62
C THR A 5 -6.73 -5.53 13.68
N CYS A 6 -7.67 -6.03 12.88
CA CYS A 6 -8.37 -5.20 11.89
C CYS A 6 -9.68 -4.60 12.42
N GLU A 7 -10.35 -5.32 13.32
CA GLU A 7 -11.66 -4.94 13.88
C GLU A 7 -11.65 -5.06 15.42
N GLY A 8 -10.47 -4.86 16.02
CA GLY A 8 -10.23 -5.09 17.45
C GLY A 8 -10.99 -4.12 18.35
N GLY A 9 -11.21 -2.89 17.90
CA GLY A 9 -11.84 -1.84 18.69
C GLY A 9 -10.93 -1.30 19.80
N PRO A 10 -11.40 -0.30 20.57
CA PRO A 10 -10.56 0.47 21.50
C PRO A 10 -10.08 -0.33 22.72
N THR A 11 -10.69 -1.49 23.00
CA THR A 11 -10.35 -2.34 24.15
C THR A 11 -9.28 -3.38 23.84
N ARG A 12 -8.85 -3.50 22.57
CA ARG A 12 -7.80 -4.43 22.15
C ARG A 12 -6.46 -3.72 22.11
N SER A 13 -5.40 -4.43 22.51
CA SER A 13 -4.03 -3.95 22.40
C SER A 13 -3.57 -3.91 20.94
N GLY A 14 -2.82 -2.86 20.59
CA GLY A 14 -2.25 -2.67 19.26
C GLY A 14 -3.10 -1.78 18.32
N PRO A 15 -2.52 -1.34 17.19
CA PRO A 15 -3.23 -0.49 16.23
C PRO A 15 -4.32 -1.27 15.49
N SER A 16 -5.39 -0.57 15.12
CA SER A 16 -6.38 -1.04 14.17
C SER A 16 -6.09 -0.46 12.79
N TYR A 17 -5.91 -1.33 11.79
CA TYR A 17 -5.67 -0.89 10.42
C TYR A 17 -6.99 -0.55 9.72
N ILE A 18 -7.03 0.65 9.15
CA ILE A 18 -8.19 1.19 8.42
C ILE A 18 -7.75 1.76 7.07
N ASN A 19 -8.73 2.01 6.21
CA ASN A 19 -8.58 2.88 5.04
C ASN A 19 -9.80 3.80 4.91
N THR A 20 -9.68 4.83 4.08
CA THR A 20 -10.74 5.82 3.83
C THR A 20 -10.99 6.01 2.33
N PHE A 21 -10.03 6.58 1.59
CA PHE A 21 -10.19 6.94 0.18
C PHE A 21 -10.32 5.72 -0.73
N GLN A 22 -11.44 5.64 -1.47
CA GLN A 22 -11.76 4.54 -2.40
C GLN A 22 -12.62 4.97 -3.60
N ARG A 23 -13.22 6.17 -3.63
CA ARG A 23 -14.25 6.56 -4.61
C ARG A 23 -13.82 7.65 -5.60
N GLY A 24 -12.52 7.74 -5.85
CA GLY A 24 -11.96 8.55 -6.94
C GLY A 24 -11.68 10.00 -6.55
N PRO A 25 -11.31 10.84 -7.54
CA PRO A 25 -10.66 12.13 -7.29
C PRO A 25 -11.55 13.21 -6.68
N GLN A 26 -12.87 13.02 -6.67
CA GLN A 26 -13.82 13.95 -6.05
C GLN A 26 -14.20 13.55 -4.62
N GLU A 27 -13.66 12.45 -4.07
CA GLU A 27 -13.86 12.09 -2.67
C GLU A 27 -12.88 12.86 -1.78
N SER A 28 -13.33 13.94 -1.15
CA SER A 28 -12.53 14.66 -0.17
C SER A 28 -12.44 13.89 1.16
N VAL A 29 -11.53 14.31 2.04
CA VAL A 29 -11.39 13.73 3.39
C VAL A 29 -12.69 13.77 4.20
N TRP A 30 -13.56 14.74 3.93
CA TRP A 30 -14.85 14.92 4.60
C TRP A 30 -15.94 13.96 4.12
N GLU A 31 -15.72 13.31 2.98
CA GLU A 31 -16.74 12.53 2.29
C GLU A 31 -16.50 11.03 2.42
N THR A 32 -15.35 10.60 2.95
CA THR A 32 -14.99 9.19 3.09
C THR A 32 -15.86 8.42 4.09
N VAL A 33 -15.88 7.08 3.94
CA VAL A 33 -16.40 6.16 4.95
C VAL A 33 -15.22 5.35 5.50
N PRO A 34 -14.74 5.62 6.73
CA PRO A 34 -13.67 4.84 7.34
C PRO A 34 -14.04 3.36 7.47
N GLN A 35 -13.19 2.48 6.96
CA GLN A 35 -13.44 1.04 6.88
C GLN A 35 -12.21 0.21 7.27
N PRO A 36 -12.37 -1.02 7.81
CA PRO A 36 -11.25 -1.85 8.23
C PRO A 36 -10.47 -2.41 7.03
N THR A 37 -9.15 -2.61 7.17
CA THR A 37 -8.36 -3.23 6.10
C THR A 37 -8.64 -4.72 5.93
N CYS A 38 -9.07 -5.42 6.98
CA CYS A 38 -9.66 -6.77 6.86
C CYS A 38 -11.12 -6.68 7.23
N ASP A 39 -11.97 -6.94 6.24
CA ASP A 39 -13.41 -6.89 6.37
C ASP A 39 -13.94 -8.32 6.61
N ALA A 40 -14.40 -8.56 7.84
CA ALA A 40 -14.99 -9.84 8.23
C ALA A 40 -16.53 -9.82 8.21
N PHE A 41 -17.13 -8.76 7.64
CA PHE A 41 -18.56 -8.47 7.63
C PHE A 41 -19.15 -8.27 9.03
N LYS A 42 -18.32 -7.84 9.98
CA LYS A 42 -18.74 -7.61 11.37
C LYS A 42 -19.46 -6.27 11.54
N TYR A 43 -19.03 -5.27 10.77
CA TYR A 43 -19.56 -3.90 10.77
C TYR A 43 -19.90 -3.49 9.33
N GLY A 44 -20.65 -2.40 9.16
CA GLY A 44 -21.15 -1.98 7.85
C GLY A 44 -22.48 -2.66 7.51
N GLY A 45 -22.68 -2.99 6.23
CA GLY A 45 -23.87 -3.67 5.72
C GLY A 45 -23.69 -5.20 5.65
N THR A 46 -24.53 -5.85 4.84
CA THR A 46 -24.52 -7.31 4.63
C THR A 46 -23.15 -7.82 4.15
N ASN A 47 -22.47 -7.05 3.30
CA ASN A 47 -21.17 -7.40 2.72
C ASN A 47 -20.01 -6.62 3.36
N GLY A 48 -20.19 -6.20 4.61
CA GLY A 48 -19.26 -5.27 5.26
C GLY A 48 -19.34 -3.89 4.62
N TYR A 49 -18.19 -3.38 4.16
CA TYR A 49 -18.07 -2.11 3.44
C TYR A 49 -17.76 -2.31 1.94
N LEU A 50 -17.62 -3.55 1.48
CA LEU A 50 -17.05 -3.85 0.15
C LEU A 50 -17.92 -3.34 -1.00
N ASP A 51 -19.24 -3.47 -0.87
CA ASP A 51 -20.22 -3.07 -1.90
C ASP A 51 -20.41 -1.55 -2.02
N LEU A 52 -19.79 -0.76 -1.13
CA LEU A 52 -19.66 0.70 -1.30
C LEU A 52 -18.63 1.08 -2.38
N PHE A 53 -17.67 0.19 -2.67
CA PHE A 53 -16.47 0.53 -3.44
C PHE A 53 -16.31 -0.30 -4.72
N THR A 54 -16.82 -1.53 -4.72
CA THR A 54 -16.71 -2.45 -5.86
C THR A 54 -18.06 -3.07 -6.15
N GLY A 55 -18.49 -3.07 -7.41
CA GLY A 55 -19.63 -3.85 -7.85
C GLY A 55 -19.20 -5.25 -8.25
N ASP A 56 -19.69 -6.26 -7.54
CA ASP A 56 -19.44 -7.68 -7.81
C ASP A 56 -20.73 -8.50 -7.62
N ASN A 57 -20.79 -9.69 -8.22
CA ASN A 57 -21.90 -10.63 -8.10
C ASN A 57 -21.96 -11.28 -6.71
N SER A 58 -20.84 -11.34 -6.00
CA SER A 58 -20.74 -11.89 -4.65
C SER A 58 -19.56 -11.30 -3.90
N TYR A 59 -19.64 -11.24 -2.57
CA TYR A 59 -18.59 -10.68 -1.73
C TYR A 59 -18.02 -11.72 -0.77
N ALA A 60 -16.70 -11.71 -0.62
CA ALA A 60 -15.98 -12.57 0.32
C ALA A 60 -15.27 -11.75 1.40
N LYS A 61 -15.22 -12.30 2.61
CA LYS A 61 -14.39 -11.77 3.71
C LYS A 61 -12.95 -11.74 3.25
N GLN A 62 -12.30 -10.58 3.35
CA GLN A 62 -11.03 -10.33 2.70
C GLN A 62 -10.21 -9.28 3.43
N TRP A 63 -8.95 -9.13 3.01
CA TRP A 63 -8.06 -8.08 3.50
C TRP A 63 -7.42 -7.35 2.33
N LYS A 64 -7.19 -6.05 2.51
CA LYS A 64 -6.57 -5.14 1.54
C LYS A 64 -5.76 -4.07 2.27
N TYR A 65 -4.55 -3.81 1.78
CA TYR A 65 -3.66 -2.78 2.29
C TYR A 65 -3.24 -1.87 1.14
N THR A 66 -2.93 -0.60 1.46
CA THR A 66 -2.47 0.39 0.49
C THR A 66 -1.14 0.93 0.97
N ASP A 67 -0.13 0.82 0.12
CA ASP A 67 1.17 1.44 0.34
C ASP A 67 1.09 2.95 0.10
N ALA A 68 1.93 3.70 0.81
CA ALA A 68 2.19 5.11 0.54
C ALA A 68 3.66 5.21 0.09
N PRO A 69 3.94 5.14 -1.23
CA PRO A 69 5.31 4.96 -1.72
C PRO A 69 6.29 6.05 -1.30
N ASP A 70 5.80 7.26 -1.07
CA ASP A 70 6.59 8.37 -0.55
C ASP A 70 7.09 8.11 0.88
N ALA A 71 6.28 7.48 1.74
CA ALA A 71 6.63 7.17 3.11
C ALA A 71 7.67 6.06 3.19
N ASP A 72 7.49 4.99 2.42
CA ASP A 72 8.46 3.89 2.34
C ASP A 72 9.78 4.36 1.73
N ALA A 73 9.74 5.17 0.66
CA ALA A 73 10.94 5.79 0.09
C ALA A 73 11.66 6.70 1.10
N ARG A 74 10.92 7.48 1.89
CA ARG A 74 11.48 8.34 2.94
C ARG A 74 12.13 7.52 4.06
N ALA A 75 11.57 6.37 4.41
CA ALA A 75 12.18 5.45 5.36
C ALA A 75 13.49 4.85 4.82
N VAL A 76 13.54 4.48 3.54
CA VAL A 76 14.77 4.04 2.86
C VAL A 76 15.81 5.16 2.85
N GLN A 77 15.40 6.40 2.54
CA GLN A 77 16.26 7.58 2.58
C GLN A 77 16.84 7.83 3.98
N ALA A 78 16.02 7.71 5.03
CA ALA A 78 16.49 7.87 6.41
C ALA A 78 17.49 6.77 6.81
N ALA A 79 17.22 5.51 6.41
CA ALA A 79 18.14 4.39 6.66
C ALA A 79 19.48 4.54 5.94
N TYR A 80 19.49 5.13 4.74
CA TYR A 80 20.72 5.50 4.04
C TYR A 80 21.59 6.43 4.90
N TRP A 81 21.02 7.53 5.40
CA TRP A 81 21.74 8.47 6.24
C TRP A 81 22.22 7.85 7.56
N ALA A 82 21.39 7.03 8.19
CA ALA A 82 21.80 6.27 9.37
C ALA A 82 23.03 5.39 9.08
N GLY A 83 23.06 4.71 7.94
CA GLY A 83 24.21 3.92 7.49
C GLY A 83 25.48 4.77 7.28
N VAL A 84 25.35 5.92 6.61
CA VAL A 84 26.46 6.86 6.38
C VAL A 84 27.03 7.37 7.70
N TRP A 85 26.16 7.86 8.60
CA TRP A 85 26.59 8.44 9.88
C TRP A 85 27.15 7.39 10.83
N ALA A 86 26.53 6.21 10.93
CA ALA A 86 27.04 5.13 11.77
C ALA A 86 28.41 4.66 11.28
N LYS A 87 28.61 4.56 9.96
CA LYS A 87 29.93 4.24 9.39
C LYS A 87 30.98 5.30 9.74
N ALA A 88 30.66 6.59 9.63
CA ALA A 88 31.57 7.68 9.98
C ALA A 88 32.00 7.66 11.46
N GLN A 89 31.13 7.14 12.33
CA GLN A 89 31.41 6.99 13.77
C GLN A 89 32.10 5.67 14.12
N GLY A 90 32.42 4.80 13.15
CA GLY A 90 32.95 3.45 13.41
C GLY A 90 31.93 2.48 14.02
N ARG A 91 30.63 2.80 13.92
CA ARG A 91 29.50 2.09 14.53
C ARG A 91 28.54 1.47 13.51
N GLY A 92 29.01 1.22 12.29
CA GLY A 92 28.17 0.67 11.21
C GLY A 92 27.47 -0.66 11.58
N GLY A 93 28.10 -1.47 12.44
CA GLY A 93 27.52 -2.71 12.97
C GLY A 93 26.16 -2.50 13.64
N ASP A 94 26.00 -1.41 14.42
CA ASP A 94 24.82 -1.11 15.24
C ASP A 94 23.54 -0.96 14.41
N VAL A 95 23.65 -0.58 13.13
CA VAL A 95 22.50 -0.28 12.25
C VAL A 95 22.29 -1.32 11.14
N THR A 96 23.13 -2.35 11.05
CA THR A 96 23.12 -3.33 9.96
C THR A 96 21.74 -3.97 9.75
N ALA A 97 21.08 -4.38 10.83
CA ALA A 97 19.76 -5.00 10.76
C ALA A 97 18.68 -4.04 10.23
N THR A 98 18.75 -2.76 10.61
CA THR A 98 17.81 -1.73 10.15
C THR A 98 18.03 -1.41 8.67
N VAL A 99 19.29 -1.27 8.23
CA VAL A 99 19.63 -1.08 6.82
C VAL A 99 19.17 -2.28 5.98
N GLY A 100 19.35 -3.50 6.47
CA GLY A 100 18.84 -4.71 5.81
C GLY A 100 17.31 -4.71 5.64
N LYS A 101 16.56 -4.25 6.66
CA LYS A 101 15.10 -4.08 6.56
C LYS A 101 14.70 -3.01 5.55
N ALA A 102 15.41 -1.88 5.53
CA ALA A 102 15.17 -0.81 4.56
C ALA A 102 15.46 -1.28 3.12
N ALA A 103 16.51 -2.07 2.91
CA ALA A 103 16.79 -2.68 1.61
C ALA A 103 15.64 -3.60 1.15
N LYS A 104 15.11 -4.43 2.06
CA LYS A 104 13.94 -5.27 1.77
C LYS A 104 12.69 -4.43 1.45
N MET A 105 12.44 -3.37 2.20
CA MET A 105 11.35 -2.42 1.93
C MET A 105 11.47 -1.82 0.52
N GLY A 106 12.66 -1.31 0.17
CA GLY A 106 12.95 -0.80 -1.18
C GLY A 106 12.76 -1.83 -2.30
N ASP A 107 12.99 -3.12 -2.03
CA ASP A 107 12.77 -4.19 -3.00
C ASP A 107 11.27 -4.44 -3.28
N TYR A 108 10.42 -4.37 -2.27
CA TYR A 108 8.95 -4.44 -2.42
C TYR A 108 8.37 -3.14 -2.98
N LEU A 109 8.94 -1.98 -2.65
CA LEU A 109 8.52 -0.66 -3.13
C LEU A 109 8.54 -0.54 -4.67
N ARG A 110 9.25 -1.45 -5.36
CA ARG A 110 9.19 -1.57 -6.82
C ARG A 110 7.78 -1.81 -7.37
N TYR A 111 6.83 -2.28 -6.57
CA TYR A 111 5.41 -2.35 -6.99
C TYR A 111 4.84 -0.98 -7.35
N ALA A 112 5.29 0.10 -6.69
CA ALA A 112 4.87 1.47 -7.00
C ALA A 112 5.33 1.96 -8.40
N MET A 113 6.22 1.22 -9.07
CA MET A 113 6.75 1.60 -10.38
C MET A 113 5.93 1.12 -11.56
N TYR A 114 4.87 0.34 -11.32
CA TYR A 114 4.05 -0.25 -12.37
C TYR A 114 2.72 0.47 -12.54
N ASP A 115 2.17 0.42 -13.74
CA ASP A 115 0.77 0.77 -13.98
C ASP A 115 -0.14 -0.06 -13.06
N LYS A 116 -1.24 0.54 -12.59
CA LYS A 116 -2.17 -0.06 -11.63
C LYS A 116 -2.66 -1.46 -12.05
N TYR A 117 -2.79 -1.70 -13.36
CA TYR A 117 -3.23 -2.96 -13.94
C TYR A 117 -2.18 -3.58 -14.87
N PHE A 118 -0.90 -3.21 -14.71
CA PHE A 118 0.22 -3.67 -15.54
C PHE A 118 0.00 -3.46 -17.06
N LYS A 119 -0.68 -2.37 -17.43
CA LYS A 119 -0.81 -1.94 -18.82
C LYS A 119 0.53 -1.43 -19.36
N LYS A 120 0.69 -1.51 -20.69
CA LYS A 120 1.89 -0.99 -21.37
C LYS A 120 1.97 0.53 -21.20
N ILE A 121 3.13 1.04 -20.81
CA ILE A 121 3.38 2.47 -20.67
C ILE A 121 3.51 3.14 -22.05
N GLY A 122 2.94 4.34 -22.17
CA GLY A 122 2.95 5.15 -23.40
C GLY A 122 1.66 4.98 -24.21
N ASP A 123 1.04 6.10 -24.59
CA ASP A 123 -0.17 6.19 -25.43
C ASP A 123 -1.32 5.26 -25.00
N CYS A 124 -1.44 5.01 -23.69
CA CYS A 124 -2.46 4.17 -23.09
C CYS A 124 -3.78 4.95 -22.95
N ALA A 125 -4.53 5.07 -24.05
CA ALA A 125 -5.85 5.68 -24.09
C ALA A 125 -6.94 4.61 -24.20
N GLY A 126 -7.90 4.64 -23.27
CA GLY A 126 -9.03 3.72 -23.22
C GLY A 126 -8.72 2.40 -22.48
N PRO A 127 -9.53 1.99 -21.49
CA PRO A 127 -9.23 0.83 -20.65
C PRO A 127 -9.29 -0.51 -21.40
N SER A 128 -10.17 -0.61 -22.42
CA SER A 128 -10.36 -1.80 -23.25
C SER A 128 -9.37 -1.90 -24.41
N THR A 129 -8.83 -0.76 -24.87
CA THR A 129 -7.93 -0.67 -26.03
C THR A 129 -6.46 -0.68 -25.63
N CYS A 130 -6.12 -0.16 -24.44
CA CYS A 130 -4.75 -0.15 -23.98
C CYS A 130 -4.22 -1.57 -23.74
N PRO A 131 -3.12 -1.98 -24.40
CA PRO A 131 -2.60 -3.34 -24.30
C PRO A 131 -1.96 -3.61 -22.92
N ALA A 132 -1.94 -4.89 -22.52
CA ALA A 132 -1.13 -5.32 -21.39
C ALA A 132 0.37 -5.13 -21.69
N GLY A 133 1.16 -4.76 -20.68
CA GLY A 133 2.61 -4.72 -20.79
C GLY A 133 3.23 -6.08 -20.53
N THR A 134 4.39 -6.35 -21.14
CA THR A 134 5.19 -7.55 -20.85
C THR A 134 6.42 -7.18 -20.03
N GLY A 135 6.61 -7.84 -18.89
CA GLY A 135 7.75 -7.60 -18.01
C GLY A 135 7.84 -6.13 -17.60
N LYS A 136 8.94 -5.47 -17.98
CA LYS A 136 9.21 -4.06 -17.65
C LYS A 136 8.49 -3.05 -18.56
N GLY A 137 7.79 -3.51 -19.61
CA GLY A 137 6.98 -2.64 -20.46
C GLY A 137 5.79 -1.99 -19.74
N ALA A 138 5.43 -2.47 -18.56
CA ALA A 138 4.39 -1.91 -17.70
C ALA A 138 4.93 -1.00 -16.57
N SER A 139 6.24 -0.73 -16.55
CA SER A 139 6.89 0.05 -15.50
C SER A 139 7.14 1.47 -15.95
N GLN A 140 6.56 2.48 -15.28
CA GLN A 140 6.90 3.89 -15.46
C GLN A 140 8.18 4.32 -14.74
N TYR A 141 8.71 3.48 -13.83
CA TYR A 141 9.93 3.76 -13.05
C TYR A 141 9.86 5.02 -12.17
N LEU A 142 8.65 5.45 -11.81
CA LEU A 142 8.37 6.50 -10.84
C LEU A 142 7.71 5.90 -9.60
N LEU A 143 7.72 6.62 -8.48
CA LEU A 143 6.90 6.28 -7.31
C LEU A 143 5.49 6.85 -7.55
N SER A 144 4.51 5.97 -7.79
CA SER A 144 3.11 6.34 -8.05
C SER A 144 2.31 6.70 -6.81
#